data_AF-A0A0F9RTQ4-F1
#
_entry.id   AF-A0A0F9RTQ4-F1
#
_cell.length_a   1.000
_cell.length_b   1.000
_cell.length_c   1.000
_cell.angle_alpha   90.00
_cell.angle_beta   90.00
_cell.angle_gamma   90.00
#
_symmetry.space_group_name_H-M   'P 1'
#
loop_
_entity.id
_entity.type
_entity.pdbx_description
1 polymer ?
#
loop_
_entity_poly.entity_id
_entity_poly.type
_entity_poly.pdbx_seq_one_letter_code
_entity_poly.pdbx_strand_id
1 'polypeptide(L)'
;MAEENRFPDLIMWVGTSFYPTVDDYITESLSLGCAKRVPMLPADIQPGKSRCFLAHDEGKKGQGAIFGFFVISGLEVILDDEEKVNRYQEEYANLNVTAVSSAQARTEPLRLCGQRTYGAAYLVSENNMDKVWEVAEPLADKADITGSLVILLQRIAYPRLRFRGWRYMEPQFLAGYDWPQRSLPVKRTVKIEHTPEKERRVEALPLFSGVRTE
;
A
#
# COMPACT_ATOMS: atom_id res chain seq x y z
N MET A 1 14.77 -0.95 21.96
CA MET A 1 14.14 -1.85 21.00
C MET A 1 12.60 -1.90 21.13
N ALA A 2 11.89 -0.79 21.38
CA ALA A 2 10.44 -0.81 21.68
C ALA A 2 9.57 0.16 20.85
N GLU A 3 10.16 1.01 19.98
CA GLU A 3 9.40 1.97 19.17
C GLU A 3 9.22 1.56 17.70
N GLU A 4 10.10 0.72 17.14
CA GLU A 4 10.08 0.35 15.71
C GLU A 4 8.88 -0.52 15.33
N ASN A 5 8.33 -1.28 16.28
CA ASN A 5 7.20 -2.19 16.04
C ASN A 5 5.83 -1.56 16.22
N ARG A 6 5.70 -0.22 16.15
CA ARG A 6 4.42 0.48 16.35
C ARG A 6 3.58 0.66 15.09
N PHE A 7 4.14 0.44 13.91
CA PHE A 7 3.50 0.82 12.65
C PHE A 7 2.85 -0.38 11.99
N PRO A 8 1.55 -0.30 11.63
CA PRO A 8 0.85 -1.42 11.04
C PRO A 8 1.37 -1.70 9.64
N ASP A 9 1.38 -2.98 9.32
CA ASP A 9 1.60 -3.46 7.96
C ASP A 9 0.26 -3.69 7.26
N LEU A 10 0.30 -3.61 5.94
CA LEU A 10 -0.83 -3.86 5.07
C LEU A 10 -0.62 -5.15 4.30
N ILE A 11 -1.72 -5.74 3.83
CA ILE A 11 -1.70 -6.78 2.82
C ILE A 11 -2.65 -6.42 1.69
N MET A 12 -2.21 -6.63 0.46
CA MET A 12 -2.98 -6.41 -0.75
C MET A 12 -2.92 -7.64 -1.66
N TRP A 13 -4.00 -7.84 -2.40
CA TRP A 13 -4.06 -8.90 -3.41
C TRP A 13 -3.58 -8.39 -4.77
N VAL A 14 -2.75 -9.18 -5.43
CA VAL A 14 -2.35 -8.99 -6.82
C VAL A 14 -3.27 -9.87 -7.70
N GLY A 15 -4.04 -9.23 -8.58
CA GLY A 15 -5.10 -9.89 -9.31
C GLY A 15 -4.62 -10.61 -10.57
N THR A 16 -5.07 -11.86 -10.74
CA THR A 16 -4.75 -12.72 -11.88
C THR A 16 -5.22 -12.20 -13.25
N SER A 17 -6.16 -11.24 -13.26
CA SER A 17 -6.66 -10.63 -14.49
C SER A 17 -5.60 -9.86 -15.26
N PHE A 18 -4.62 -9.28 -14.56
CA PHE A 18 -3.53 -8.50 -15.16
C PHE A 18 -2.16 -9.14 -14.91
N TYR A 19 -2.05 -9.93 -13.84
CA TYR A 19 -0.82 -10.62 -13.47
C TYR A 19 -1.13 -12.10 -13.36
N PRO A 20 -1.13 -12.88 -14.46
CA PRO A 20 -1.44 -14.31 -14.43
C PRO A 20 -0.62 -15.10 -13.40
N THR A 21 0.64 -14.72 -13.25
CA THR A 21 1.61 -15.30 -12.32
C THR A 21 2.14 -14.24 -11.34
N VAL A 22 2.82 -14.70 -10.29
CA VAL A 22 3.57 -13.83 -9.38
C VAL A 22 4.70 -13.10 -10.12
N ASP A 23 5.38 -13.80 -11.03
CA ASP A 23 6.57 -13.30 -11.74
C ASP A 23 6.24 -12.10 -12.64
N ASP A 24 5.01 -12.02 -13.16
CA ASP A 24 4.53 -10.85 -13.91
C ASP A 24 4.59 -9.57 -13.05
N TYR A 25 4.17 -9.67 -11.78
CA TYR A 25 4.19 -8.53 -10.87
C TYR A 25 5.61 -8.22 -10.38
N ILE A 26 6.42 -9.25 -10.14
CA ILE A 26 7.83 -9.08 -9.77
C ILE A 26 8.57 -8.33 -10.88
N THR A 27 8.47 -8.82 -12.13
CA THR A 27 9.14 -8.22 -13.29
C THR A 27 8.75 -6.76 -13.49
N GLU A 28 7.45 -6.45 -13.40
CA GLU A 28 6.97 -5.06 -13.47
C GLU A 28 7.52 -4.22 -12.31
N SER A 29 7.48 -4.74 -11.08
CA SER A 29 7.93 -4.00 -9.89
C SER A 29 9.42 -3.72 -9.91
N LEU A 30 10.24 -4.64 -10.43
CA LEU A 30 11.68 -4.44 -10.59
C LEU A 30 12.00 -3.37 -11.65
N SER A 31 11.14 -3.22 -12.66
CA SER A 31 11.33 -2.24 -13.74
C SER A 31 10.76 -0.85 -13.39
N LEU A 32 9.57 -0.80 -12.80
CA LEU A 32 8.78 0.42 -12.62
C LEU A 32 8.55 0.81 -11.14
N GLY A 33 9.11 0.05 -10.21
CA GLY A 33 8.82 0.18 -8.78
C GLY A 33 7.44 -0.34 -8.39
N CYS A 34 7.26 -0.57 -7.09
CA CYS A 34 5.98 -1.00 -6.54
C CYS A 34 4.99 0.17 -6.44
N ALA A 35 3.80 0.00 -7.04
CA ALA A 35 2.67 0.91 -6.87
C ALA A 35 1.36 0.13 -6.73
N LYS A 36 0.55 0.43 -5.71
CA LYS A 36 -0.75 -0.22 -5.49
C LYS A 36 -1.85 0.79 -5.21
N ARG A 37 -2.90 0.77 -6.02
CA ARG A 37 -4.08 1.62 -5.84
C ARG A 37 -4.81 1.29 -4.54
N VAL A 38 -5.08 2.31 -3.72
CA VAL A 38 -5.89 2.20 -2.51
C VAL A 38 -7.19 3.01 -2.65
N PRO A 39 -8.34 2.45 -2.23
CA PRO A 39 -9.61 3.17 -2.30
C PRO A 39 -9.74 4.24 -1.21
N MET A 40 -9.01 4.08 -0.12
CA MET A 40 -8.97 4.99 1.02
C MET A 40 -7.55 4.99 1.57
N LEU A 41 -7.09 6.17 2.02
CA LEU A 41 -5.79 6.34 2.65
C LEU A 41 -5.79 5.63 4.01
N PRO A 42 -4.86 4.70 4.25
CA PRO A 42 -4.70 4.09 5.56
C PRO A 42 -4.10 5.14 6.51
N ALA A 43 -4.86 5.61 7.50
CA ALA A 43 -4.46 6.75 8.34
C ALA A 43 -3.24 6.47 9.24
N ASP A 44 -2.96 5.19 9.51
CA ASP A 44 -1.97 4.77 10.50
C ASP A 44 -0.65 4.27 9.87
N ILE A 45 -0.51 4.29 8.53
CA ILE A 45 0.77 3.91 7.92
C ILE A 45 1.83 4.95 8.22
N GLN A 46 3.05 4.47 8.44
CA GLN A 46 4.21 5.34 8.57
C GLN A 46 5.17 5.07 7.42
N PRO A 47 5.35 6.04 6.53
CA PRO A 47 6.28 5.88 5.42
C PRO A 47 7.73 5.67 5.87
N GLY A 48 8.44 4.83 5.11
CA GLY A 48 9.75 4.29 5.44
C GLY A 48 9.73 3.19 6.50
N LYS A 49 8.60 2.98 7.19
CA LYS A 49 8.46 1.96 8.24
C LYS A 49 7.49 0.89 7.80
N SER A 50 6.21 1.20 7.61
CA SER A 50 5.14 0.25 7.26
C SER A 50 5.43 -0.55 5.98
N ARG A 51 5.10 -1.84 6.00
CA ARG A 51 5.22 -2.75 4.85
C ARG A 51 3.87 -2.95 4.18
N CYS A 52 3.88 -3.17 2.87
CA CYS A 52 2.74 -3.67 2.12
C CYS A 52 3.06 -5.06 1.57
N PHE A 53 2.48 -6.08 2.20
CA PHE A 53 2.56 -7.47 1.78
C PHE A 53 1.71 -7.72 0.55
N LEU A 54 2.19 -8.60 -0.32
CA LEU A 54 1.56 -8.93 -1.58
C LEU A 54 1.20 -10.41 -1.61
N ALA A 55 -0.09 -10.68 -1.77
CA ALA A 55 -0.62 -12.02 -1.94
C ALA A 55 -1.13 -12.24 -3.36
N HIS A 56 -1.00 -13.47 -3.85
CA HIS A 56 -1.46 -13.91 -5.16
C HIS A 56 -1.88 -15.39 -5.07
N ASP A 57 -2.83 -15.85 -5.89
CA ASP A 57 -3.32 -17.24 -5.90
C ASP A 57 -2.89 -18.06 -7.13
N GLU A 58 -2.09 -17.50 -8.03
CA GLU A 58 -1.69 -18.09 -9.31
C GLU A 58 -2.87 -18.68 -10.10
N GLY A 59 -4.03 -18.02 -10.01
CA GLY A 59 -5.29 -18.47 -10.64
C GLY A 59 -6.01 -19.60 -9.89
N LYS A 60 -5.43 -20.15 -8.82
CA LYS A 60 -5.98 -21.25 -8.04
C LYS A 60 -6.75 -20.74 -6.82
N LYS A 61 -8.06 -20.56 -6.99
CA LYS A 61 -8.95 -20.05 -5.94
C LYS A 61 -8.74 -20.80 -4.61
N GLY A 62 -8.47 -20.04 -3.54
CA GLY A 62 -8.24 -20.58 -2.19
C GLY A 62 -6.80 -20.96 -1.88
N GLN A 63 -5.87 -20.85 -2.84
CA GLN A 63 -4.44 -21.10 -2.65
C GLN A 63 -3.65 -19.79 -2.66
N GLY A 64 -4.12 -18.80 -1.88
CA GLY A 64 -3.39 -17.54 -1.74
C GLY A 64 -2.03 -17.77 -1.09
N ALA A 65 -0.99 -17.13 -1.62
CA ALA A 65 0.33 -17.14 -1.03
C ALA A 65 0.92 -15.72 -1.06
N ILE A 66 1.55 -15.33 0.04
CA ILE A 66 2.37 -14.12 0.12
C ILE A 66 3.71 -14.44 -0.53
N PHE A 67 4.07 -13.65 -1.54
CA PHE A 67 5.32 -13.85 -2.28
C PHE A 67 6.36 -12.77 -2.00
N GLY A 68 5.96 -11.67 -1.37
CA GLY A 68 6.84 -10.52 -1.14
C GLY A 68 6.14 -9.38 -0.43
N PHE A 69 6.91 -8.34 -0.16
CA PHE A 69 6.41 -7.07 0.34
C PHE A 69 7.28 -5.92 -0.16
N PHE A 70 6.75 -4.70 -0.13
CA PHE A 70 7.55 -3.49 -0.30
C PHE A 70 7.40 -2.59 0.92
N VAL A 71 8.41 -1.77 1.18
CA VAL A 71 8.35 -0.73 2.22
C VAL A 71 7.61 0.47 1.63
N ILE A 72 6.54 0.91 2.31
CA ILE A 72 5.74 2.03 1.84
C ILE A 72 6.58 3.30 2.04
N SER A 73 6.94 4.01 0.97
CA SER A 73 7.69 5.27 1.05
C SER A 73 6.79 6.50 1.08
N GLY A 74 5.55 6.36 0.65
CA GLY A 74 4.60 7.45 0.63
C GLY A 74 3.28 7.07 -0.05
N LEU A 75 2.45 8.08 -0.22
CA LEU A 75 1.18 8.01 -0.92
C LEU A 75 1.20 8.99 -2.08
N GLU A 76 0.76 8.56 -3.26
CA GLU A 76 0.63 9.42 -4.42
C GLU A 76 -0.85 9.56 -4.81
N VAL A 77 -1.31 10.79 -5.00
CA VAL A 77 -2.70 11.10 -5.41
C VAL A 77 -2.68 11.77 -6.78
N ILE A 78 -3.43 11.23 -7.74
CA ILE A 78 -3.44 11.74 -9.11
C ILE A 78 -4.50 12.84 -9.27
N LEU A 79 -4.09 14.04 -9.67
CA LEU A 79 -4.95 15.23 -9.80
C LEU A 79 -4.81 15.88 -11.19
N ASP A 80 -5.91 16.42 -11.73
CA ASP A 80 -5.98 16.99 -13.11
C ASP A 80 -5.58 18.48 -13.19
N ASP A 81 -5.35 19.16 -12.07
CA ASP A 81 -5.30 20.63 -11.99
C ASP A 81 -4.08 21.08 -11.17
N GLU A 82 -3.21 21.91 -11.76
CA GLU A 82 -1.98 22.40 -11.12
C GLU A 82 -2.24 23.19 -9.83
N GLU A 83 -3.31 24.00 -9.77
CA GLU A 83 -3.67 24.73 -8.55
C GLU A 83 -4.10 23.75 -7.45
N LYS A 84 -4.84 22.69 -7.83
CA LYS A 84 -5.21 21.63 -6.87
C LYS A 84 -4.01 20.82 -6.43
N VAL A 85 -3.07 20.52 -7.33
CA VAL A 85 -1.81 19.83 -6.99
C VAL A 85 -1.04 20.64 -5.98
N ASN A 86 -0.82 21.94 -6.22
CA ASN A 86 -0.07 22.81 -5.32
C ASN A 86 -0.76 22.94 -3.96
N ARG A 87 -2.06 23.24 -3.94
CA ARG A 87 -2.84 23.33 -2.69
C ARG A 87 -2.82 22.04 -1.90
N TYR A 88 -2.98 20.90 -2.57
CA TYR A 88 -2.95 19.59 -1.91
C TYR A 88 -1.56 19.29 -1.38
N GLN A 89 -0.50 19.61 -2.14
CA GLN A 89 0.86 19.40 -1.68
C GLN A 89 1.18 20.24 -0.44
N GLU A 90 0.69 21.48 -0.36
CA GLU A 90 0.84 22.34 0.81
C GLU A 90 0.06 21.82 2.03
N GLU A 91 -1.20 21.43 1.84
CA GLU A 91 -2.08 20.95 2.91
C GLU A 91 -1.59 19.63 3.52
N TYR A 92 -1.03 18.74 2.69
CA TYR A 92 -0.62 17.39 3.07
C TYR A 92 0.90 17.20 3.12
N ALA A 93 1.69 18.29 3.07
CA ALA A 93 3.16 18.25 3.08
C ALA A 93 3.73 17.41 4.24
N ASN A 94 3.08 17.45 5.41
CA ASN A 94 3.51 16.74 6.62
C ASN A 94 3.10 15.27 6.67
N LEU A 95 2.34 14.78 5.69
CA LEU A 95 1.73 13.45 5.69
C LEU A 95 2.38 12.49 4.68
N ASN A 96 3.53 12.86 4.10
CA ASN A 96 4.24 12.08 3.07
C ASN A 96 3.29 11.68 1.92
N VAL A 97 2.39 12.60 1.58
CA VAL A 97 1.50 12.49 0.43
C VAL A 97 2.01 13.42 -0.66
N THR A 98 2.17 12.87 -1.85
CA THR A 98 2.63 13.59 -3.03
C THR A 98 1.47 13.70 -4.02
N ALA A 99 1.15 14.90 -4.44
CA ALA A 99 0.24 15.12 -5.55
C ALA A 99 0.98 14.91 -6.87
N VAL A 100 0.45 14.06 -7.74
CA VAL A 100 0.98 13.81 -9.09
C VAL A 100 -0.03 14.31 -10.10
N SER A 101 0.41 15.08 -11.09
CA SER A 101 -0.50 15.54 -12.14
C SER A 101 -0.92 14.38 -13.03
N SER A 102 -2.16 14.37 -13.52
CA SER A 102 -2.60 13.39 -14.51
C SER A 102 -1.81 13.47 -15.82
N ALA A 103 -1.27 14.66 -16.16
CA ALA A 103 -0.38 14.82 -17.30
C ALA A 103 0.90 13.99 -17.11
N GLN A 104 1.55 14.10 -15.94
CA GLN A 104 2.70 13.27 -15.57
C GLN A 104 2.32 11.77 -15.52
N ALA A 105 1.20 11.43 -14.91
CA ALA A 105 0.76 10.03 -14.82
C ALA A 105 0.53 9.37 -16.20
N ARG A 106 0.22 10.15 -17.24
CA ARG A 106 0.03 9.67 -18.63
C ARG A 106 1.34 9.47 -19.39
N THR A 107 2.43 10.14 -18.98
CA THR A 107 3.75 9.96 -19.61
C THR A 107 4.52 8.78 -19.02
N GLU A 108 4.05 8.22 -17.90
CA GLU A 108 4.63 7.03 -17.30
C GLU A 108 4.48 5.79 -18.18
N PRO A 109 5.45 4.85 -18.12
CA PRO A 109 5.31 3.55 -18.74
C PRO A 109 4.02 2.84 -18.30
N LEU A 110 3.36 2.17 -19.25
CA LEU A 110 2.15 1.42 -18.99
C LEU A 110 2.46 0.23 -18.05
N ARG A 111 1.72 0.12 -16.95
CA ARG A 111 1.70 -1.07 -16.11
C ARG A 111 0.73 -2.10 -16.71
N LEU A 112 0.92 -3.39 -16.42
CA LEU A 112 0.01 -4.48 -16.81
C LEU A 112 -1.42 -4.22 -16.35
N CYS A 113 -1.61 -3.56 -15.20
CA CYS A 113 -2.93 -3.14 -14.72
C CYS A 113 -3.46 -1.83 -15.33
N GLY A 114 -2.78 -1.25 -16.32
CA GLY A 114 -3.11 0.01 -16.97
C GLY A 114 -2.35 1.21 -16.39
N GLN A 115 -2.83 2.42 -16.72
CA GLN A 115 -2.24 3.68 -16.26
C GLN A 115 -2.78 4.11 -14.89
N ARG A 116 -2.06 5.02 -14.23
CA ARG A 116 -2.56 5.67 -13.01
C ARG A 116 -3.65 6.66 -13.37
N THR A 117 -4.78 6.59 -12.67
CA THR A 117 -6.00 7.31 -13.04
C THR A 117 -6.24 8.50 -12.13
N TYR A 118 -6.75 9.59 -12.69
CA TYR A 118 -7.24 10.75 -11.93
C TYR A 118 -8.16 10.35 -10.76
N GLY A 119 -7.99 11.03 -9.62
CA GLY A 119 -8.77 10.81 -8.40
C GLY A 119 -8.45 9.51 -7.66
N ALA A 120 -7.44 8.77 -8.08
CA ALA A 120 -6.98 7.58 -7.38
C ALA A 120 -5.74 7.89 -6.52
N ALA A 121 -5.66 7.18 -5.39
CA ALA A 121 -4.49 7.18 -4.51
C ALA A 121 -3.71 5.87 -4.67
N TYR A 122 -2.39 5.94 -4.54
CA TYR A 122 -1.46 4.82 -4.71
C TYR A 122 -0.49 4.77 -3.53
N LEU A 123 -0.35 3.60 -2.92
CA LEU A 123 0.82 3.29 -2.10
C LEU A 123 1.99 3.07 -3.04
N VAL A 124 3.11 3.76 -2.78
CA VAL A 124 4.32 3.66 -3.59
C VAL A 124 5.51 3.25 -2.73
N SER A 125 6.51 2.68 -3.39
CA SER A 125 7.85 2.50 -2.83
C SER A 125 8.83 3.35 -3.63
N GLU A 126 9.65 4.10 -2.92
CA GLU A 126 10.83 4.75 -3.47
C GLU A 126 11.95 3.72 -3.59
N ASN A 127 12.89 3.98 -4.50
CA ASN A 127 14.16 3.25 -4.59
C ASN A 127 15.14 3.70 -3.49
N ASN A 128 14.66 3.86 -2.26
CA ASN A 128 15.52 4.09 -1.10
C ASN A 128 15.90 2.72 -0.50
N MET A 129 16.98 2.14 -1.02
CA MET A 129 17.45 0.82 -0.63
C MET A 129 17.85 0.73 0.84
N ASP A 130 18.29 1.83 1.47
CA ASP A 130 18.69 1.83 2.88
C ASP A 130 17.49 1.51 3.79
N LYS A 131 16.34 2.14 3.51
CA LYS A 131 15.09 1.86 4.26
C LYS A 131 14.56 0.46 3.98
N VAL A 132 14.68 -0.01 2.74
CA VAL A 132 14.29 -1.39 2.39
C VAL A 132 15.17 -2.37 3.16
N TRP A 133 16.48 -2.15 3.18
CA TRP A 133 17.43 -2.99 3.91
C TRP A 133 17.19 -2.97 5.41
N GLU A 134 16.98 -1.82 6.04
CA GLU A 134 16.67 -1.74 7.48
C GLU A 134 15.48 -2.61 7.87
N VAL A 135 14.44 -2.64 7.03
CA VAL A 135 13.23 -3.44 7.28
C VAL A 135 13.41 -4.91 6.92
N ALA A 136 14.25 -5.22 5.93
CA ALA A 136 14.40 -6.56 5.37
C ALA A 136 15.63 -7.31 5.89
N GLU A 137 16.58 -6.65 6.54
CA GLU A 137 17.79 -7.23 7.13
C GLU A 137 17.47 -8.43 8.05
N PRO A 138 16.45 -8.37 8.93
CA PRO A 138 16.08 -9.54 9.75
C PRO A 138 15.57 -10.76 8.95
N LEU A 139 15.34 -10.60 7.64
CA LEU A 139 14.82 -11.60 6.73
C LEU A 139 15.80 -11.90 5.57
N ALA A 140 17.04 -11.40 5.63
CA ALA A 140 18.00 -11.50 4.53
C ALA A 140 18.35 -12.94 4.13
N ASP A 141 18.18 -13.92 5.03
CA ASP A 141 18.34 -15.35 4.76
C ASP A 141 17.10 -16.00 4.12
N LYS A 142 15.95 -15.32 4.17
CA LYS A 142 14.62 -15.80 3.73
C LYS A 142 14.06 -15.02 2.54
N ALA A 143 14.74 -13.96 2.11
CA ALA A 143 14.26 -13.07 1.07
C ALA A 143 15.39 -12.58 0.17
N ASP A 144 15.06 -12.42 -1.11
CA ASP A 144 15.85 -11.68 -2.07
C ASP A 144 15.41 -10.21 -2.09
N ILE A 145 16.35 -9.30 -1.93
CA ILE A 145 16.10 -7.87 -1.76
C ILE A 145 16.59 -7.17 -3.01
N THR A 146 15.68 -7.07 -3.98
CA THR A 146 15.98 -6.53 -5.31
C THR A 146 15.12 -5.29 -5.57
N GLY A 147 15.75 -4.12 -5.53
CA GLY A 147 15.07 -2.84 -5.76
C GLY A 147 14.00 -2.55 -4.70
N SER A 148 12.84 -2.07 -5.15
CA SER A 148 11.74 -1.69 -4.26
C SER A 148 10.94 -2.87 -3.68
N LEU A 149 11.20 -4.10 -4.14
CA LEU A 149 10.44 -5.30 -3.76
C LEU A 149 11.33 -6.29 -3.02
N VAL A 150 10.88 -6.72 -1.85
CA VAL A 150 11.46 -7.84 -1.11
C VAL A 150 10.71 -9.10 -1.51
N ILE A 151 11.40 -10.03 -2.17
CA ILE A 151 10.85 -11.28 -2.70
C ILE A 151 11.16 -12.40 -1.72
N LEU A 152 10.16 -13.16 -1.29
CA LEU A 152 10.38 -14.27 -0.37
C LEU A 152 10.91 -15.49 -1.11
N LEU A 153 12.01 -16.06 -0.62
CA LEU A 153 12.57 -17.30 -1.14
C LEU A 153 11.58 -18.47 -0.93
N GLN A 154 10.87 -18.44 0.19
CA GLN A 154 9.76 -19.34 0.47
C GLN A 154 8.46 -18.55 0.64
N ARG A 155 7.49 -18.82 -0.24
CA ARG A 155 6.17 -18.20 -0.18
C ARG A 155 5.42 -18.64 1.07
N ILE A 156 4.69 -17.71 1.68
CA ILE A 156 3.90 -17.97 2.89
C ILE A 156 2.46 -18.26 2.48
N ALA A 157 1.96 -19.45 2.82
CA ALA A 157 0.55 -19.80 2.58
C ALA A 157 -0.37 -18.82 3.31
N TYR A 158 -1.27 -18.17 2.58
CA TYR A 158 -2.19 -17.18 3.12
C TYR A 158 -3.61 -17.76 3.14
N PRO A 159 -4.16 -18.07 4.34
CA PRO A 159 -5.36 -18.89 4.47
C PRO A 159 -6.65 -18.16 4.08
N ARG A 160 -6.58 -16.92 3.61
CA ARG A 160 -7.76 -16.11 3.28
C ARG A 160 -8.07 -16.15 1.80
N LEU A 161 -9.36 -16.06 1.50
CA LEU A 161 -9.84 -15.84 0.14
C LEU A 161 -9.38 -14.49 -0.42
N ARG A 162 -9.28 -14.44 -1.75
CA ARG A 162 -9.03 -13.22 -2.52
C ARG A 162 -9.96 -12.09 -2.07
N PHE A 163 -9.39 -10.91 -1.90
CA PHE A 163 -10.11 -9.68 -1.53
C PHE A 163 -9.65 -8.50 -2.40
N ARG A 164 -10.44 -7.42 -2.41
CA ARG A 164 -10.14 -6.19 -3.14
C ARG A 164 -9.67 -5.11 -2.17
N GLY A 165 -8.71 -4.30 -2.60
CA GLY A 165 -8.14 -3.20 -1.80
C GLY A 165 -7.05 -3.70 -0.87
N TRP A 166 -7.02 -3.17 0.34
CA TRP A 166 -6.02 -3.49 1.36
C TRP A 166 -6.70 -3.96 2.65
N ARG A 167 -5.95 -4.69 3.47
CA ARG A 167 -6.30 -5.05 4.85
C ARG A 167 -5.08 -4.83 5.73
N TYR A 168 -5.30 -4.65 7.02
CA TYR A 168 -4.19 -4.74 7.98
C TYR A 168 -3.68 -6.17 8.04
N MET A 169 -2.36 -6.31 8.02
CA MET A 169 -1.70 -7.59 8.24
C MET A 169 -1.80 -7.94 9.72
N GLU A 170 -2.16 -9.18 10.02
CA GLU A 170 -2.29 -9.65 11.38
C GLU A 170 -0.92 -10.06 11.93
N PRO A 171 -0.44 -9.42 13.01
CA PRO A 171 0.88 -9.72 13.56
C PRO A 171 1.00 -11.18 13.98
N GLN A 172 -0.06 -11.71 14.61
CA GLN A 172 -0.10 -13.10 15.07
C GLN A 172 0.05 -14.10 13.92
N PHE A 173 -0.41 -13.74 12.71
CA PHE A 173 -0.20 -14.58 11.53
C PHE A 173 1.28 -14.63 11.14
N LEU A 174 1.96 -13.48 11.11
CA LEU A 174 3.39 -13.41 10.83
C LEU A 174 4.25 -14.05 11.93
N ALA A 175 3.77 -14.07 13.18
CA ALA A 175 4.48 -14.68 14.31
C ALA A 175 4.75 -16.17 14.09
N GLY A 176 3.84 -16.86 13.39
CA GLY A 176 4.02 -18.28 13.05
C GLY A 176 5.14 -18.58 12.04
N TYR A 177 5.78 -17.55 11.48
CA TYR A 177 6.85 -17.68 10.48
C TYR A 177 8.20 -17.10 10.97
N ASP A 178 8.30 -16.76 12.26
CA ASP A 178 9.44 -16.07 12.88
C ASP A 178 9.73 -14.69 12.27
N TRP A 179 8.68 -13.96 11.88
CA TRP A 179 8.82 -12.63 11.29
C TRP A 179 8.84 -11.52 12.35
N PRO A 180 9.54 -10.39 12.09
CA PRO A 180 9.45 -9.19 12.93
C PRO A 180 8.00 -8.74 13.10
N GLN A 181 7.57 -8.72 14.36
CA GLN A 181 6.19 -8.46 14.78
C GLN A 181 5.90 -6.99 14.87
N ARG A 182 4.88 -6.47 14.17
CA ARG A 182 4.46 -5.08 14.31
C ARG A 182 3.09 -4.96 14.94
N SER A 183 2.76 -3.83 15.56
CA SER A 183 1.46 -3.65 16.19
C SER A 183 0.39 -3.39 15.14
N LEU A 184 -0.80 -3.95 15.37
CA LEU A 184 -2.02 -3.45 14.74
C LEU A 184 -2.22 -1.97 15.11
N PRO A 185 -2.92 -1.18 14.29
CA PRO A 185 -3.29 0.16 14.70
C PRO A 185 -4.05 0.06 16.02
N VAL A 186 -3.71 0.92 16.98
CA VAL A 186 -4.50 1.04 18.20
C VAL A 186 -5.90 1.39 17.73
N LYS A 187 -6.88 0.50 17.95
CA LYS A 187 -8.28 0.84 17.74
C LYS A 187 -8.54 2.09 18.57
N ARG A 188 -8.58 3.28 17.95
CA ARG A 188 -9.18 4.43 18.59
C ARG A 188 -10.65 4.07 18.72
N THR A 189 -11.02 3.60 19.90
CA THR A 189 -12.42 3.57 20.31
C THR A 189 -12.83 5.03 20.36
N VAL A 190 -13.30 5.56 19.23
CA VAL A 190 -14.04 6.81 19.24
C VAL A 190 -15.27 6.47 20.06
N LYS A 191 -15.29 6.85 21.34
CA LYS A 191 -16.55 6.97 22.06
C LYS A 191 -17.33 8.00 21.26
N ILE A 192 -18.24 7.52 20.42
CA ILE A 192 -19.26 8.38 19.83
C ILE A 192 -20.19 8.69 20.99
N GLU A 193 -19.80 9.66 21.82
CA GLU A 193 -20.74 10.32 22.71
C GLU A 193 -21.72 11.02 21.78
N HIS A 194 -22.93 10.46 21.68
CA HIS A 194 -24.05 11.05 20.97
C HIS A 194 -24.37 12.38 21.67
N THR A 195 -23.68 13.43 21.23
CA THR A 195 -24.01 14.81 21.55
C THR A 195 -25.01 15.22 20.47
N PRO A 196 -26.28 15.53 20.78
CA PRO A 196 -27.32 15.74 19.79
C PRO A 196 -27.18 17.00 18.92
N GLU A 197 -26.01 17.64 18.85
CA GLU A 197 -25.82 18.85 18.05
C GLU A 197 -24.44 18.87 17.39
N LYS A 198 -24.45 18.99 16.05
CA LYS A 198 -23.34 19.31 15.12
C LYS A 198 -22.71 18.15 14.34
N GLU A 199 -23.46 17.73 13.33
CA GLU A 199 -23.03 17.34 11.99
C GLU A 199 -22.09 18.36 11.31
N ARG A 200 -20.95 18.76 11.90
CA ARG A 200 -20.13 19.84 11.30
C ARG A 200 -18.63 19.62 11.15
N ARG A 201 -18.07 18.44 11.42
CA ARG A 201 -16.60 18.25 11.24
C ARG A 201 -16.10 16.85 10.93
N VAL A 202 -16.90 16.02 10.25
CA VAL A 202 -16.39 14.78 9.60
C VAL A 202 -16.33 14.91 8.07
N GLU A 203 -16.84 16.01 7.51
CA GLU A 203 -16.70 16.35 6.09
C GLU A 203 -15.48 17.25 5.86
N ALA A 204 -14.31 16.64 5.62
CA ALA A 204 -13.23 17.23 4.81
C ALA A 204 -12.04 16.25 4.66
N LEU A 205 -12.31 15.06 4.13
CA LEU A 205 -11.36 14.42 3.22
C LEU A 205 -12.19 14.10 1.99
N PRO A 206 -11.84 14.57 0.79
CA PRO A 206 -12.68 14.39 -0.39
C PRO A 206 -12.81 12.89 -0.66
N LEU A 207 -13.96 12.33 -0.30
CA LEU A 207 -14.44 11.06 -0.80
C LEU A 207 -14.64 11.28 -2.31
N PHE A 208 -13.77 10.71 -3.13
CA PHE A 208 -13.94 10.69 -4.58
C PHE A 208 -15.16 9.83 -4.93
N SER A 209 -16.36 10.40 -4.85
CA SER A 209 -17.53 9.86 -5.51
C SER A 209 -17.39 10.17 -7.00
N GLY A 210 -16.97 9.17 -7.77
CA GLY A 210 -16.97 9.23 -9.22
C GLY A 210 -18.40 9.42 -9.73
N VAL A 211 -18.76 10.66 -10.06
CA VAL A 211 -19.92 10.94 -10.91
C VAL A 211 -19.47 10.64 -12.35
N ARG A 212 -19.95 9.52 -12.90
CA ARG A 212 -19.98 9.32 -14.34
C ARG A 212 -21.07 10.25 -14.88
N THR A 213 -20.68 11.24 -15.66
CA THR A 213 -21.60 11.90 -16.60
C THR A 213 -21.64 11.06 -17.86
N GLU A 214 -22.85 10.62 -18.22
CA GLU A 214 -23.20 10.05 -19.52
C GLU A 214 -23.03 11.06 -20.65
#